data_AF-A0A1G6CJ70-F1
#
_entry.id   AF-A0A1G6CJ70-F1
#
_cell.length_a   1.000
_cell.length_b   1.000
_cell.length_c   1.000
_cell.angle_alpha   90.00
_cell.angle_beta   90.00
_cell.angle_gamma   90.00
#
_symmetry.space_group_name_H-M   'P 1'
#
loop_
_entity.id
_entity.type
_entity.pdbx_description
1 polymer ?
#
loop_
_entity_poly.entity_id
_entity_poly.type
_entity_poly.pdbx_seq_one_letter_code
_entity_poly.pdbx_strand_id
1 'polypeptide(L)'
;MWLTTKTQENLHIKRKDHLARVFKPGEIIGALMAIEKKVFFNLKHYEYGEAFFGSYKGMRYRLAREPLENVVFTPVEQRNPESRLMATVWPEPYSYHDTEDEKKISEKFEITEEGFDAAIAWINEQYESNEW
;
A
#
# COMPACT_ATOMS: atom_id res chain seq x y z
N MET A 1 -12.07 24.35 -8.30
CA MET A 1 -12.19 25.19 -7.08
C MET A 1 -11.45 24.46 -5.98
N TRP A 2 -10.23 24.89 -5.66
CA TRP A 2 -9.38 24.20 -4.68
C TRP A 2 -9.79 24.64 -3.27
N LEU A 3 -10.12 23.68 -2.41
CA LEU A 3 -10.34 23.97 -0.99
C LEU A 3 -8.99 24.34 -0.35
N THR A 4 -9.00 25.37 0.50
CA THR A 4 -7.79 25.81 1.21
C THR A 4 -7.26 24.71 2.13
N THR A 5 -5.95 24.70 2.41
CA THR A 5 -5.30 23.74 3.33
C THR A 5 -5.98 23.70 4.70
N LYS A 6 -6.37 24.86 5.25
CA LYS A 6 -7.15 24.95 6.50
C LYS A 6 -8.52 24.26 6.43
N THR A 7 -9.14 24.21 5.25
CA THR A 7 -10.43 23.55 5.06
C THR A 7 -10.27 22.03 4.97
N GLN A 8 -9.22 21.55 4.31
CA GLN A 8 -8.90 20.13 4.21
C GLN A 8 -8.55 19.54 5.59
N GLU A 9 -7.74 20.24 6.38
CA GLU A 9 -7.36 19.84 7.73
C GLU A 9 -8.58 19.75 8.66
N ASN A 10 -9.47 20.74 8.63
CA ASN A 10 -10.72 20.72 9.40
C ASN A 10 -11.68 19.60 8.98
N LEU A 11 -11.73 19.25 7.69
CA LEU A 11 -12.53 18.12 7.20
C LEU A 11 -11.95 16.78 7.67
N HIS A 12 -10.61 16.65 7.64
CA HIS A 12 -9.91 15.45 8.08
C HIS A 12 -10.09 15.20 9.59
N ILE A 13 -10.03 16.25 10.42
CA ILE A 13 -10.29 16.18 11.88
C ILE A 13 -11.74 15.77 12.15
N LYS A 14 -12.72 16.41 11.50
CA LYS A 14 -14.13 16.06 11.68
C LYS A 14 -14.45 14.63 11.25
N ARG A 15 -13.80 14.14 10.18
CA ARG A 15 -13.91 12.74 9.73
C ARG A 15 -13.34 11.80 10.79
N LYS A 16 -12.14 12.06 11.32
CA LYS A 16 -11.52 11.28 12.41
C LYS A 16 -12.42 11.18 13.63
N ASP A 17 -12.96 12.30 14.10
CA ASP A 17 -13.87 12.34 15.26
C ASP A 17 -15.18 11.58 15.03
N HIS A 18 -15.77 11.70 13.84
CA HIS A 18 -17.00 11.00 13.51
C HIS A 18 -16.78 9.49 13.45
N LEU A 19 -15.70 9.05 12.79
CA LEU A 19 -15.36 7.63 12.67
C LEU A 19 -15.06 7.00 14.03
N ALA A 20 -14.36 7.72 14.91
CA ALA A 20 -14.06 7.27 16.27
C ALA A 20 -15.30 6.98 17.13
N ARG A 21 -16.45 7.57 16.78
CA ARG A 21 -17.73 7.36 17.48
C ARG A 21 -18.57 6.23 16.89
N VAL A 22 -18.36 5.88 15.63
CA VAL A 22 -19.24 4.98 14.87
C VAL A 22 -18.62 3.58 14.70
N PHE A 23 -17.30 3.48 14.67
CA PHE A 23 -16.59 2.26 14.31
C PHE A 23 -15.75 1.71 15.46
N LYS A 24 -15.47 0.40 15.43
CA LYS A 24 -14.51 -0.21 16.35
C LYS A 24 -13.08 0.19 15.97
N PRO A 25 -12.10 0.17 16.90
CA PRO A 25 -10.71 0.60 16.65
C PRO A 25 -10.08 0.07 15.35
N GLY A 26 -10.24 -1.22 15.02
CA GLY A 26 -9.72 -1.80 13.78
C GLY A 26 -10.46 -1.37 12.50
N GLU A 27 -11.76 -1.09 12.59
CA GLU A 27 -12.58 -0.59 11.48
C GLU A 27 -12.32 0.90 11.21
N ILE A 28 -11.99 1.67 12.25
CA ILE A 28 -11.64 3.10 12.13
C ILE A 28 -10.39 3.27 11.26
N ILE A 29 -9.37 2.45 11.47
CA ILE A 29 -8.11 2.51 10.71
C ILE A 29 -8.38 2.25 9.22
N GLY A 30 -9.14 1.20 8.89
CA GLY A 30 -9.54 0.92 7.51
C GLY A 30 -10.41 2.01 6.89
N ALA A 31 -11.34 2.62 7.66
CA ALA A 31 -12.21 3.69 7.20
C ALA A 31 -11.50 5.05 7.05
N LEU A 32 -10.32 5.22 7.64
CA LEU A 32 -9.48 6.41 7.50
C LEU A 32 -8.60 6.35 6.25
N MET A 33 -8.09 5.17 5.92
CA MET A 33 -7.26 4.94 4.75
C MET A 33 -8.00 5.25 3.44
N ALA A 34 -7.28 5.81 2.47
CA ALA A 34 -7.81 6.09 1.13
C ALA A 34 -7.85 4.82 0.26
N ILE A 35 -6.88 3.93 0.47
CA ILE A 35 -6.72 2.64 -0.20
C ILE A 35 -6.88 1.55 0.86
N GLU A 36 -7.98 0.80 0.79
CA GLU A 36 -8.33 -0.23 1.77
C GLU A 36 -7.60 -1.56 1.51
N LYS A 37 -7.26 -2.30 2.58
CA LYS A 37 -6.62 -3.64 2.51
C LYS A 37 -7.33 -4.62 1.56
N LYS A 38 -8.67 -4.58 1.50
CA LYS A 38 -9.49 -5.47 0.65
C LYS A 38 -9.26 -5.29 -0.85
N VAL A 39 -8.63 -4.19 -1.27
CA VAL A 39 -8.30 -3.93 -2.69
C VAL A 39 -7.15 -4.81 -3.14
N PHE A 40 -6.25 -5.17 -2.24
CA PHE A 40 -5.09 -6.00 -2.51
C PHE A 40 -5.44 -7.48 -2.53
N PHE A 41 -4.58 -8.29 -3.13
CA PHE A 41 -4.63 -9.73 -2.92
C PHE A 41 -4.38 -10.07 -1.45
N ASN A 42 -4.94 -11.19 -1.00
CA ASN A 42 -4.57 -11.72 0.32
C ASN A 42 -3.08 -12.08 0.36
N LEU A 43 -2.49 -12.10 1.56
CA LEU A 43 -1.05 -12.30 1.74
C LEU A 43 -0.51 -13.57 1.06
N LYS A 44 -1.26 -14.67 1.16
CA LYS A 44 -0.89 -15.96 0.54
C LYS A 44 -0.77 -15.87 -0.99
N HIS A 45 -1.54 -15.00 -1.63
CA HIS A 45 -1.49 -14.85 -3.09
C HIS A 45 -0.13 -14.37 -3.59
N TYR A 46 0.60 -13.57 -2.80
CA TYR A 46 1.94 -13.13 -3.17
C TYR A 46 2.97 -14.27 -3.23
N GLU A 47 2.65 -15.45 -2.67
CA GLU A 47 3.46 -16.65 -2.86
C GLU A 47 3.43 -17.16 -4.31
N TYR A 48 2.44 -16.80 -5.13
CA TYR A 48 2.40 -17.17 -6.56
C TYR A 48 3.41 -16.39 -7.41
N GLY A 49 4.12 -15.43 -6.83
CA GLY A 49 5.05 -14.56 -7.58
C GLY A 49 4.32 -13.54 -8.46
N GLU A 50 3.12 -13.15 -8.06
CA GLU A 50 2.33 -12.13 -8.75
C GLU A 50 2.42 -10.79 -8.02
N ALA A 51 2.52 -9.71 -8.80
CA ALA A 51 2.48 -8.36 -8.29
C ALA A 51 1.07 -7.78 -8.42
N PHE A 52 0.59 -7.16 -7.35
CA PHE A 52 -0.60 -6.34 -7.39
C PHE A 52 -0.24 -4.95 -7.93
N PHE A 53 -1.07 -4.40 -8.81
CA PHE A 53 -0.94 -3.04 -9.36
C PHE A 53 -2.25 -2.28 -9.16
N GLY A 54 -2.14 -1.04 -8.71
CA GLY A 54 -3.28 -0.16 -8.52
C GLY A 54 -2.97 1.29 -8.85
N SER A 55 -4.02 2.11 -8.83
CA SER A 55 -3.94 3.55 -9.01
C SER A 55 -4.91 4.24 -8.06
N TYR A 56 -4.51 5.39 -7.53
CA TYR A 56 -5.39 6.25 -6.73
C TYR A 56 -5.07 7.72 -6.98
N LYS A 57 -6.02 8.42 -7.64
CA LYS A 57 -5.99 9.88 -7.85
C LYS A 57 -4.63 10.44 -8.31
N GLY A 58 -4.06 9.86 -9.36
CA GLY A 58 -2.79 10.28 -9.96
C GLY A 58 -1.57 9.49 -9.49
N MET A 59 -1.65 8.83 -8.33
CA MET A 59 -0.59 7.95 -7.84
C MET A 59 -0.79 6.53 -8.36
N ARG A 60 0.27 5.90 -8.85
CA ARG A 60 0.32 4.47 -9.11
C ARG A 60 1.00 3.77 -7.96
N TYR A 61 0.57 2.55 -7.66
CA TYR A 61 1.19 1.74 -6.61
C TYR A 61 1.26 0.27 -7.02
N ARG A 62 2.26 -0.40 -6.48
CA ARG A 62 2.53 -1.83 -6.64
C ARG A 62 2.79 -2.43 -5.28
N LEU A 63 2.30 -3.64 -5.05
CA LEU A 63 2.71 -4.47 -3.94
C LEU A 63 3.06 -5.85 -4.47
N ALA A 64 4.22 -6.37 -4.11
CA ALA A 64 4.68 -7.67 -4.58
C ALA A 64 5.63 -8.33 -3.60
N ARG A 65 5.85 -9.63 -3.76
CA ARG A 65 7.02 -10.31 -3.19
C ARG A 65 8.28 -9.90 -3.96
N GLU A 66 9.38 -9.75 -3.23
CA GLU A 66 10.73 -9.56 -3.77
C GLU A 66 11.66 -10.63 -3.19
N PRO A 67 12.27 -11.51 -4.01
CA PRO A 67 12.14 -11.58 -5.47
C PRO A 67 10.74 -12.00 -5.94
N LEU A 68 10.39 -11.61 -7.17
CA LEU A 68 9.11 -11.97 -7.79
C LEU A 68 9.15 -13.42 -8.29
N GLU A 69 8.94 -14.37 -7.38
CA GLU A 69 9.03 -15.82 -7.62
C GLU A 69 7.80 -16.57 -7.10
N ASN A 70 7.44 -17.66 -7.79
CA ASN A 70 6.40 -18.57 -7.32
C ASN A 70 7.00 -19.57 -6.32
N VAL A 71 6.55 -19.48 -5.07
CA VAL A 71 6.97 -20.33 -3.93
C VAL A 71 5.80 -21.03 -3.25
N VAL A 72 4.60 -21.02 -3.84
CA VAL A 72 3.38 -21.64 -3.26
C VAL A 72 3.63 -23.11 -2.89
N PHE A 73 4.37 -23.82 -3.74
CA PHE A 73 4.69 -25.24 -3.55
C PHE A 73 6.09 -25.48 -2.99
N THR A 74 6.86 -24.41 -2.71
CA THR A 74 8.20 -24.51 -2.13
C THR A 74 8.10 -24.56 -0.60
N PRO A 75 8.69 -25.56 0.08
CA PRO A 75 8.75 -25.62 1.54
C PRO A 75 9.40 -24.37 2.13
N VAL A 76 8.90 -23.89 3.28
CA VAL A 76 9.32 -22.63 3.89
C VAL A 76 10.83 -22.58 4.15
N GLU A 77 11.44 -23.71 4.49
CA GLU A 77 12.87 -23.84 4.78
C GLU A 77 13.75 -23.69 3.53
N GLN A 78 13.18 -23.88 2.34
CA GLN A 78 13.86 -23.75 1.05
C GLN A 78 13.58 -22.40 0.36
N ARG A 79 12.70 -21.58 0.94
CA ARG A 79 12.43 -20.24 0.43
C ARG A 79 13.56 -19.30 0.80
N ASN A 80 13.78 -18.26 0.01
CA ASN A 80 14.76 -17.25 0.33
C ASN A 80 14.36 -16.52 1.64
N PRO A 81 15.15 -16.58 2.73
CA PRO A 81 14.83 -15.93 4.00
C PRO A 81 14.89 -14.39 3.94
N GLU A 82 15.57 -13.85 2.93
CA GLU A 82 15.64 -12.41 2.67
C GLU A 82 14.44 -11.90 1.86
N SER A 83 13.49 -12.78 1.52
CA SER A 83 12.30 -12.36 0.78
C SER A 83 11.49 -11.35 1.58
N ARG A 84 11.01 -10.31 0.91
CA ARG A 84 10.19 -9.24 1.51
C ARG A 84 8.96 -8.97 0.67
N LEU A 85 7.95 -8.36 1.26
CA LEU A 85 6.98 -7.59 0.51
C LEU A 85 7.64 -6.27 0.10
N MET A 86 7.46 -5.83 -1.14
CA MET A 86 7.95 -4.56 -1.63
C MET A 86 6.78 -3.74 -2.12
N ALA A 87 6.51 -2.64 -1.42
CA ALA A 87 5.58 -1.62 -1.87
C ALA A 87 6.35 -0.63 -2.73
N THR A 88 5.75 -0.20 -3.84
CA THR A 88 6.33 0.83 -4.71
C THR A 88 5.25 1.81 -5.12
N VAL A 89 5.55 3.11 -5.10
CA VAL A 89 4.69 4.17 -5.61
C VAL A 89 5.41 5.00 -6.68
N TRP A 90 4.66 5.55 -7.63
CA TRP A 90 5.19 6.42 -8.70
C TRP A 90 4.07 7.24 -9.34
N PRO A 91 4.38 8.28 -10.14
CA PRO A 91 3.36 9.12 -10.74
C PRO A 91 2.84 8.56 -12.06
N GLU A 92 1.59 8.90 -12.39
CA GLU A 92 1.05 8.72 -13.74
C GLU A 92 1.84 9.48 -14.82
N PRO A 93 1.77 9.05 -16.10
CA PRO A 93 0.83 8.07 -16.67
C PRO A 93 1.39 6.67 -16.89
N TYR A 94 2.68 6.45 -16.66
CA TYR A 94 3.39 5.27 -17.13
C TYR A 94 3.22 4.04 -16.23
N SER A 95 3.42 2.86 -16.81
CA SER A 95 3.41 1.60 -16.07
C SER A 95 4.65 1.48 -15.18
N TYR A 96 4.67 0.52 -14.26
CA TYR A 96 5.86 0.24 -13.45
C TYR A 96 7.10 -0.06 -14.31
N HIS A 97 6.91 -0.72 -15.46
CA HIS A 97 8.01 -1.06 -16.35
C HIS A 97 8.52 0.14 -17.15
N ASP A 98 7.62 1.03 -17.56
CA ASP A 98 7.94 2.17 -18.43
C ASP A 98 8.33 3.42 -17.64
N THR A 99 8.11 3.44 -16.32
CA THR A 99 8.54 4.53 -15.45
C THR A 99 10.03 4.38 -15.14
N GLU A 100 10.77 5.47 -15.18
CA GLU A 100 12.18 5.52 -14.74
C GLU A 100 12.32 5.14 -13.27
N ASP A 101 13.40 4.44 -12.91
CA ASP A 101 13.60 3.97 -11.53
C ASP A 101 13.77 5.11 -10.53
N GLU A 102 14.31 6.28 -10.94
CA GLU A 102 14.43 7.43 -10.04
C GLU A 102 13.09 8.04 -9.63
N LYS A 103 12.02 7.75 -10.38
CA LYS A 103 10.64 8.20 -10.07
C LYS A 103 9.87 7.18 -9.24
N LYS A 104 10.48 6.04 -8.90
CA LYS A 104 9.85 5.00 -8.09
C LYS A 104 10.39 5.08 -6.68
N ILE A 105 9.48 5.20 -5.72
CA ILE A 105 9.83 5.11 -4.30
C ILE A 105 9.38 3.75 -3.83
N SER A 106 10.28 2.98 -3.21
CA SER A 106 9.97 1.64 -2.74
C SER A 106 10.42 1.42 -1.29
N GLU A 107 9.65 0.63 -0.57
CA GLU A 107 9.98 0.18 0.79
C GLU A 107 9.70 -1.32 0.94
N LYS A 108 10.47 -1.98 1.79
CA LYS A 108 10.43 -3.42 2.02
C LYS A 108 9.84 -3.74 3.40
N PHE A 109 8.98 -4.74 3.44
CA PHE A 109 8.26 -5.19 4.62
C PHE A 109 8.39 -6.71 4.79
N GLU A 110 8.20 -7.18 6.02
CA GLU A 110 8.17 -8.62 6.29
C GLU A 110 6.95 -9.29 5.64
N ILE A 111 7.09 -10.56 5.26
CA ILE A 111 5.99 -11.36 4.70
C ILE A 111 5.18 -11.95 5.86
N THR A 112 4.52 -11.06 6.59
CA THR A 112 3.63 -11.34 7.73
C THR A 112 2.35 -10.52 7.57
N GLU A 113 1.29 -10.83 8.33
CA GLU A 113 0.07 -10.01 8.28
C GLU A 113 0.34 -8.58 8.76
N GLU A 114 1.20 -8.41 9.76
CA GLU A 114 1.63 -7.10 10.27
C GLU A 114 2.45 -6.34 9.22
N GLY A 115 3.37 -7.02 8.53
CA GLY A 115 4.14 -6.43 7.45
C GLY A 115 3.28 -6.06 6.25
N PHE A 116 2.23 -6.83 5.97
CA PHE A 116 1.24 -6.51 4.95
C PHE A 116 0.42 -5.27 5.30
N ASP A 117 -0.05 -5.17 6.54
CA ASP A 117 -0.75 -3.98 7.04
C ASP A 117 0.17 -2.74 7.01
N ALA A 118 1.44 -2.90 7.38
CA ALA A 118 2.44 -1.84 7.31
C ALA A 118 2.71 -1.38 5.87
N ALA A 119 2.78 -2.30 4.90
CA ALA A 119 2.96 -1.95 3.49
C ALA A 119 1.78 -1.13 2.95
N ILE A 120 0.55 -1.49 3.32
CA ILE A 120 -0.66 -0.76 2.91
C ILE A 120 -0.71 0.61 3.57
N ALA A 121 -0.38 0.70 4.86
CA ALA A 121 -0.29 1.96 5.58
C ALA A 121 0.74 2.89 4.91
N TRP A 122 1.92 2.37 4.59
CA TRP A 122 2.97 3.13 3.90
C TRP A 122 2.53 3.66 2.54
N ILE A 123 1.85 2.85 1.71
CA ILE A 123 1.29 3.33 0.42
C ILE A 123 0.32 4.50 0.64
N ASN A 124 -0.54 4.40 1.66
CA ASN A 124 -1.47 5.49 1.99
C ASN A 124 -0.73 6.74 2.51
N GLU A 125 0.33 6.57 3.30
CA GLU A 125 1.16 7.67 3.79
C GLU A 125 1.83 8.41 2.63
N GLN A 126 2.39 7.71 1.65
CA GLN A 126 2.98 8.35 0.45
C GLN A 126 1.92 9.21 -0.27
N TYR A 127 0.71 8.69 -0.43
CA TYR A 127 -0.38 9.46 -1.02
C TYR A 127 -0.73 10.72 -0.21
N GLU A 128 -0.80 10.62 1.11
CA GLU A 128 -1.13 11.75 1.99
C GLU A 128 -0.01 12.82 2.02
N SER A 129 1.26 12.41 1.97
CA SER A 129 2.40 13.33 1.94
C SER A 129 2.64 13.96 0.56
N ASN A 130 2.05 13.41 -0.51
CA ASN A 130 2.38 13.70 -1.91
C ASN A 130 3.87 13.46 -2.24
N GLU A 131 4.48 12.46 -1.60
CA GLU A 131 5.84 12.03 -1.85
C GLU A 131 5.82 10.81 -2.78
N TRP A 132 5.45 11.00 -4.05
CA TRP A 132 5.36 9.94 -5.07
C TRP A 132 5.47 10.47 -6.49
#